data_AF-A0A2S3WFM3-F1
#
_entry.id   AF-A0A2S3WFM3-F1
#
_cell.length_a   1.000
_cell.length_b   1.000
_cell.length_c   1.000
_cell.angle_alpha   90.00
_cell.angle_beta   90.00
_cell.angle_gamma   90.00
#
_symmetry.space_group_name_H-M   'P 1'
#
loop_
_entity.id
_entity.type
_entity.pdbx_description
1 polymer ?
#
loop_
_entity_poly.entity_id
_entity_poly.type
_entity_poly.pdbx_seq_one_letter_code
_entity_poly.pdbx_strand_id
1 'polypeptide(L)'
;MSQSKIESLIETIINTAIGFLAALASQLIVFPMVGIDASISTNLEIGAWFTVISVVRGYVIRRWFNARLRLAAKRLAEGVR
;
A
#
# COMPACT_ATOMS: atom_id res chain seq x y z
N MET A 1 -3.24 19.25 -10.42
CA MET A 1 -2.59 18.22 -11.26
C MET A 1 -3.21 16.88 -10.88
N SER A 2 -3.96 16.22 -11.76
CA SER A 2 -4.45 14.87 -11.48
C SER A 2 -3.37 13.87 -11.89
N GLN A 3 -2.87 13.10 -10.94
CA GLN A 3 -2.01 11.95 -11.23
C GLN A 3 -2.72 11.02 -12.22
N SER A 4 -2.01 10.58 -13.25
CA SER A 4 -2.56 9.65 -14.24
C SER A 4 -2.83 8.28 -13.62
N LYS A 5 -3.77 7.51 -14.20
CA LYS A 5 -4.07 6.16 -13.70
C LYS A 5 -2.84 5.25 -13.70
N ILE A 6 -1.97 5.40 -14.70
CA ILE A 6 -0.74 4.63 -14.89
C ILE A 6 0.30 5.00 -13.83
N GLU A 7 0.56 6.30 -13.60
CA GLU A 7 1.48 6.73 -12.54
C GLU A 7 1.06 6.20 -11.18
N SER A 8 -0.24 6.25 -10.88
CA SER A 8 -0.76 5.77 -9.60
C SER A 8 -0.65 4.24 -9.45
N LEU A 9 -0.71 3.51 -10.56
CA LEU A 9 -0.50 2.06 -10.58
C LEU A 9 0.97 1.74 -10.32
N ILE A 10 1.89 2.40 -11.04
CA ILE A 10 3.33 2.26 -10.87
C ILE A 10 3.74 2.60 -9.44
N GLU A 11 3.25 3.71 -8.89
CA GLU A 11 3.49 4.11 -7.50
C GLU A 11 3.03 3.02 -6.53
N THR A 12 1.84 2.45 -6.75
CA THR A 12 1.33 1.40 -5.88
C THR A 12 2.20 0.14 -5.97
N ILE A 13 2.64 -0.25 -7.16
CA ILE A 13 3.52 -1.40 -7.38
C ILE A 13 4.87 -1.19 -6.68
N ILE A 14 5.51 -0.04 -6.87
CA ILE A 14 6.82 0.26 -6.26
C ILE A 14 6.71 0.26 -4.73
N ASN A 15 5.72 0.97 -4.17
CA ASN A 15 5.52 1.01 -2.72
C ASN A 15 5.27 -0.39 -2.15
N THR A 16 4.53 -1.22 -2.89
CA THR A 16 4.24 -2.59 -2.49
C THR A 16 5.48 -3.47 -2.54
N ALA A 17 6.27 -3.38 -3.61
CA ALA A 17 7.50 -4.15 -3.77
C ALA A 17 8.50 -3.82 -2.66
N ILE A 18 8.67 -2.52 -2.34
CA ILE A 18 9.50 -2.08 -1.22
C ILE A 18 8.99 -2.66 0.10
N GLY A 19 7.68 -2.59 0.34
CA GLY A 19 7.07 -3.17 1.54
C GLY A 19 7.27 -4.68 1.65
N PHE A 20 7.13 -5.42 0.54
CA PHE A 20 7.37 -6.86 0.48
C PHE A 20 8.81 -7.20 0.82
N LEU A 21 9.79 -6.54 0.19
CA LEU A 21 11.21 -6.79 0.42
C LEU A 21 11.60 -6.46 1.86
N ALA A 22 11.08 -5.36 2.42
CA ALA A 22 11.31 -5.00 3.81
C ALA A 22 10.70 -6.02 4.78
N ALA A 23 9.48 -6.51 4.51
CA ALA A 23 8.84 -7.54 5.32
C ALA A 23 9.63 -8.86 5.29
N LEU A 24 10.01 -9.31 4.10
CA LEU A 24 10.78 -10.55 3.93
C LEU A 24 12.15 -10.46 4.61
N ALA A 25 12.89 -9.36 4.41
CA ALA A 25 14.17 -9.13 5.08
C ALA A 25 14.01 -9.10 6.61
N SER A 26 12.96 -8.45 7.10
CA SER A 26 12.68 -8.38 8.55
C SER A 26 12.40 -9.77 9.12
N GLN A 27 11.61 -10.60 8.44
CA GLN A 27 11.32 -11.96 8.91
C GLN A 27 12.58 -12.82 8.97
N LEU A 28 13.39 -12.80 7.91
CA LEU A 28 14.64 -13.57 7.84
C LEU A 28 15.63 -13.19 8.93
N ILE A 29 15.62 -11.94 9.41
CA ILE A 29 16.51 -11.46 10.47
C ILE A 29 15.88 -11.67 11.85
N VAL A 30 14.64 -11.23 12.04
CA VAL A 30 13.99 -11.15 13.36
C VAL A 30 13.52 -12.52 13.82
N PHE A 31 12.97 -13.37 12.94
CA PHE A 31 12.41 -14.66 13.36
C PHE A 31 13.46 -15.56 14.02
N PRO A 32 14.68 -15.73 13.48
CA PRO A 32 15.75 -16.43 14.17
C PRO A 32 16.12 -15.80 15.52
N MET A 33 16.12 -14.46 15.63
CA MET A 33 16.44 -13.77 16.89
C MET A 33 15.43 -14.03 18.01
N VAL A 34 14.18 -14.31 17.66
CA VAL A 34 13.11 -14.60 18.62
C VAL A 34 12.78 -16.09 18.75
N GLY A 35 13.55 -16.97 18.10
CA GLY A 35 13.36 -18.42 18.15
C GLY A 35 12.17 -18.93 17.33
N ILE A 36 11.73 -18.17 16.32
CA ILE A 36 10.71 -18.62 15.36
C ILE A 36 11.43 -19.33 14.21
N ASP A 37 11.27 -20.65 14.13
CA ASP A 37 11.65 -21.44 12.97
C ASP A 37 10.52 -21.39 11.92
N ALA A 38 10.58 -20.38 11.05
CA ALA A 38 9.70 -20.28 9.89
C ALA A 38 10.45 -20.74 8.64
N SER A 39 9.86 -21.69 7.92
CA SER A 39 10.38 -22.08 6.61
C SER A 39 10.34 -20.90 5.63
N ILE A 40 11.15 -20.99 4.57
CA ILE A 40 11.14 -19.98 3.49
C ILE A 40 9.73 -19.85 2.88
N SER A 41 8.99 -20.96 2.73
CA SER A 41 7.62 -20.93 2.22
C SER A 41 6.67 -20.13 3.12
N THR A 42 6.75 -20.31 4.45
CA THR A 42 5.95 -19.54 5.41
C THR A 42 6.29 -18.05 5.37
N ASN A 43 7.56 -17.69 5.25
CA ASN A 43 7.97 -16.28 5.10
C ASN A 43 7.41 -15.66 3.81
N LEU A 44 7.45 -16.39 2.70
CA LEU A 44 6.86 -15.96 1.43
C LEU A 44 5.35 -15.77 1.52
N GLU A 45 4.61 -16.66 2.20
CA GLU A 45 3.17 -16.52 2.43
C GLU A 45 2.84 -15.28 3.25
N ILE A 46 3.54 -15.05 4.36
CA ILE A 46 3.33 -13.85 5.19
C ILE A 46 3.66 -12.58 4.39
N GLY A 47 4.77 -12.58 3.65
CA GLY A 47 5.15 -11.49 2.76
C GLY A 47 4.08 -11.20 1.70
N ALA A 48 3.49 -12.24 1.09
CA ALA A 48 2.42 -12.11 0.12
C ALA A 48 1.15 -11.48 0.75
N TRP A 49 0.79 -11.88 1.97
CA TRP A 49 -0.33 -11.26 2.70
C TRP A 49 -0.08 -9.78 2.98
N PHE A 50 1.10 -9.41 3.48
CA PHE A 50 1.43 -8.00 3.73
C PHE A 50 1.46 -7.16 2.45
N THR A 51 1.90 -7.76 1.34
CA THR A 51 1.87 -7.15 0.01
C THR A 51 0.45 -6.81 -0.40
N VAL A 52 -0.46 -7.79 -0.36
CA VAL A 52 -1.88 -7.60 -0.70
C VAL A 52 -2.50 -6.52 0.19
N ILE A 53 -2.29 -6.59 1.51
CA ILE A 53 -2.81 -5.60 2.47
C ILE A 53 -2.27 -4.19 2.13
N SER A 54 -0.98 -4.07 1.83
CA SER A 54 -0.35 -2.78 1.50
C SER A 54 -0.91 -2.17 0.23
N VAL A 55 -1.06 -2.97 -0.85
CA VAL A 55 -1.68 -2.55 -2.12
C VAL A 55 -3.10 -2.08 -1.88
N VAL A 56 -3.92 -2.92 -1.24
CA VAL A 56 -5.33 -2.66 -1.01
C VAL A 56 -5.50 -1.38 -0.21
N ARG A 57 -4.79 -1.24 0.90
CA ARG A 57 -4.82 -0.02 1.73
C ARG A 57 -4.41 1.21 0.91
N GLY A 58 -3.29 1.15 0.18
CA GLY A 58 -2.80 2.26 -0.63
C GLY A 58 -3.80 2.70 -1.70
N TYR A 59 -4.42 1.74 -2.39
CA TYR A 59 -5.46 2.01 -3.39
C TYR A 59 -6.72 2.60 -2.76
N VAL A 60 -7.23 1.99 -1.69
CA VAL A 60 -8.46 2.43 -1.00
C VAL A 60 -8.29 3.84 -0.45
N ILE A 61 -7.18 4.14 0.23
CA ILE A 61 -6.90 5.48 0.76
C ILE A 61 -6.85 6.51 -0.36
N ARG A 62 -6.10 6.26 -1.44
CA ARG A 62 -6.05 7.18 -2.60
C ARG A 62 -7.43 7.40 -3.20
N ARG A 63 -8.22 6.34 -3.36
CA ARG A 63 -9.56 6.42 -3.95
C ARG A 63 -10.50 7.22 -3.07
N TRP A 64 -10.45 7.00 -1.76
CA TRP A 64 -11.25 7.71 -0.78
C TRP A 64 -10.89 9.20 -0.73
N PHE A 65 -9.61 9.55 -0.61
CA PHE A 65 -9.16 10.94 -0.63
C PHE A 65 -9.54 11.66 -1.92
N ASN A 66 -9.31 11.04 -3.08
CA ASN A 66 -9.70 11.61 -4.37
C ASN A 66 -11.21 11.82 -4.51
N ALA A 67 -12.04 10.98 -3.87
CA ALA A 67 -13.48 11.18 -3.84
C ALA A 67 -13.86 12.36 -2.92
N ARG A 68 -13.29 12.40 -1.70
CA ARG A 68 -13.54 13.46 -0.71
C ARG A 68 -13.11 14.84 -1.21
N LEU A 69 -11.92 14.96 -1.78
CA LEU A 69 -11.41 16.21 -2.33
C LEU A 69 -12.28 16.73 -3.48
N ARG A 70 -12.75 15.84 -4.37
CA ARG A 70 -13.69 16.22 -5.44
C ARG A 70 -15.02 16.75 -4.89
N LEU A 71 -15.57 16.09 -3.88
CA LEU A 71 -16.79 16.56 -3.21
C LEU A 71 -16.58 17.93 -2.54
N ALA A 72 -15.46 18.13 -1.85
CA ALA A 72 -15.14 19.41 -1.22
C ALA A 72 -14.96 20.53 -2.24
N ALA A 73 -14.25 20.28 -3.35
CA ALA A 73 -14.06 21.24 -4.43
C ALA A 73 -15.39 21.63 -5.09
N LYS A 74 -16.29 20.66 -5.31
CA LYS A 74 -17.64 20.92 -5.86
C LYS A 74 -18.45 21.83 -4.94
N ARG A 75 -18.44 21.56 -3.63
CA ARG A 75 -19.14 22.39 -2.62
C ARG A 75 -18.62 23.82 -2.56
N LEU A 76 -17.30 24.01 -2.65
CA LEU A 76 -16.70 25.35 -2.69
C LEU A 76 -17.10 26.10 -3.96
N ALA A 77 -17.10 25.44 -5.12
CA ALA A 77 -17.51 26.07 -6.38
C ALA A 77 -19.02 26.42 -6.41
N GLU A 78 -19.86 25.62 -5.75
CA GLU A 78 -21.30 25.88 -5.62
C GLU A 78 -21.61 26.98 -4.60
N GLY A 79 -20.86 27.08 -3.49
CA GLY A 79 -21.05 28.13 -2.47
C GLY A 79 -20.44 29.49 -2.81
N VAL A 80 -19.70 29.59 -3.93
CA VAL A 80 -19.13 30.84 -4.46
C VAL A 80 -20.05 31.48 -5.52
N ARG A 81 -21.13 30.79 -5.92
CA ARG A 81 -22.23 31.36 -6.73
C ARG A 81 -23.37 31.84 -5.85
#